data_AF-A0A8B8F7G6-F1
#
_entry.id   AF-A0A8B8F7G6-F1
#
_cell.length_a   1.000
_cell.length_b   1.000
_cell.length_c   1.000
_cell.angle_alpha   90.00
_cell.angle_beta   90.00
_cell.angle_gamma   90.00
#
_symmetry.space_group_name_H-M   'P 1'
#
loop_
_entity.id
_entity.type
_entity.pdbx_description
1 polymer ?
#
loop_
_entity_poly.entity_id
_entity_poly.type
_entity_poly.pdbx_seq_one_letter_code
_entity_poly.pdbx_strand_id
1 'polypeptide(L)'
;MYIHLRLTEIYDTSDVDDGWFGKIHIVLFGDLLQLPPVRQLSPFENLKSCDVLKCLGSLSAPNLWKTLFCYEELTVNMRQKNDQLFGEMLNRFRMGVVTNQDSCTLFNRLLKLTAKNQNDRLKEIISYFRLLSDDTVCLFPTKNMCNQFNTAMLASMEQPEMKLNSIDEIDCPRYLKKRENEVLKKNEDDSSLTAG
;
A
#
# COMPACT_ATOMS: atom_id res chain seq x y z
N MET A 1 -5.37 18.70 -4.22
CA MET A 1 -5.36 20.07 -4.78
C MET A 1 -4.72 20.16 -6.16
N TYR A 2 -3.52 19.60 -6.37
CA TYR A 2 -2.83 19.69 -7.66
C TYR A 2 -3.67 19.21 -8.85
N ILE A 3 -4.41 18.10 -8.68
CA ILE A 3 -5.33 17.62 -9.73
C ILE A 3 -6.45 18.61 -10.02
N HIS A 4 -7.04 19.24 -8.99
CA HIS A 4 -8.07 20.24 -9.17
C HIS A 4 -7.54 21.44 -9.96
N LEU A 5 -6.41 22.03 -9.51
CA LEU A 5 -5.82 23.20 -10.19
C LEU A 5 -5.45 22.89 -11.63
N ARG A 6 -4.85 21.70 -11.88
CA ARG A 6 -4.45 21.31 -13.23
C ARG A 6 -5.65 21.08 -14.15
N LEU A 7 -6.73 20.47 -13.64
CA LEU A 7 -7.95 20.29 -14.41
C LEU A 7 -8.62 21.64 -14.70
N THR A 8 -8.73 22.52 -13.71
CA THR A 8 -9.29 23.87 -13.88
C THR A 8 -8.53 24.68 -14.94
N GLU A 9 -7.20 24.57 -14.97
CA GLU A 9 -6.35 25.19 -16.00
C GLU A 9 -6.60 24.59 -17.40
N ILE A 10 -6.62 23.25 -17.52
CA ILE A 10 -6.80 22.56 -18.81
C ILE A 10 -8.18 22.85 -19.41
N TYR A 11 -9.21 22.90 -18.58
CA TYR A 11 -10.60 23.09 -19.02
C TYR A 11 -11.06 24.55 -18.98
N ASP A 12 -10.15 25.48 -18.61
CA ASP A 12 -10.41 26.91 -18.49
C ASP A 12 -11.67 27.23 -17.66
N THR A 13 -11.76 26.62 -16.47
CA THR A 13 -12.92 26.77 -15.57
C THR A 13 -12.62 27.61 -14.33
N SER A 14 -11.52 28.37 -14.34
CA SER A 14 -11.04 29.15 -13.19
C SER A 14 -12.04 30.23 -12.75
N ASP A 15 -12.68 30.87 -13.72
CA ASP A 15 -13.62 31.99 -13.50
C ASP A 15 -15.09 31.55 -13.55
N VAL A 16 -15.34 30.24 -13.58
CA VAL A 16 -16.67 29.65 -13.73
C VAL A 16 -17.23 29.29 -12.35
N ASP A 17 -18.46 29.72 -12.07
CA ASP A 17 -19.19 29.27 -10.89
C ASP A 17 -19.39 27.75 -10.94
N ASP A 18 -19.05 27.07 -9.85
CA ASP A 18 -18.91 25.61 -9.77
C ASP A 18 -17.88 25.01 -10.77
N GLY A 19 -16.79 25.72 -11.06
CA GLY A 19 -15.69 25.26 -11.92
C GLY A 19 -14.80 24.16 -11.32
N TRP A 20 -15.27 23.46 -10.29
CA TRP A 20 -14.47 22.48 -9.56
C TRP A 20 -14.02 21.33 -10.46
N PHE A 21 -12.72 21.03 -10.42
CA PHE A 21 -12.10 19.91 -11.13
C PHE A 21 -12.34 19.95 -12.66
N GLY A 22 -12.37 21.14 -13.26
CA GLY A 22 -12.60 21.27 -14.70
C GLY A 22 -14.02 20.86 -15.13
N LYS A 23 -15.00 20.89 -14.21
CA LYS A 23 -16.38 20.41 -14.42
C LYS A 23 -16.50 18.94 -14.83
N ILE A 24 -15.51 18.13 -14.47
CA ILE A 24 -15.55 16.68 -14.67
C ILE A 24 -16.34 16.02 -13.54
N HIS A 25 -17.24 15.11 -13.88
CA HIS A 25 -17.89 14.24 -12.90
C HIS A 25 -16.88 13.29 -12.28
N ILE A 26 -16.70 13.37 -10.96
CA ILE A 26 -15.77 12.52 -10.22
C ILE A 26 -16.55 11.48 -9.44
N VAL A 27 -16.18 10.21 -9.64
CA VAL A 27 -16.63 9.08 -8.82
C VAL A 27 -15.40 8.44 -8.18
N LEU A 28 -15.43 8.27 -6.87
CA LEU A 28 -14.31 7.74 -6.09
C LEU A 28 -14.73 6.42 -5.42
N PHE A 29 -13.80 5.47 -5.42
CA PHE A 29 -13.96 4.18 -4.75
C PHE A 29 -12.79 3.98 -3.79
N GLY A 30 -13.09 3.50 -2.60
CA GLY A 30 -12.06 3.21 -1.60
C GLY A 30 -12.65 2.65 -0.33
N ASP A 31 -11.78 2.13 0.52
CA ASP A 31 -12.09 1.73 1.87
C ASP A 31 -11.28 2.61 2.82
N LEU A 32 -11.99 3.44 3.60
CA LEU A 32 -11.38 4.40 4.50
C LEU A 32 -10.62 3.75 5.66
N LEU A 33 -10.82 2.44 5.88
CA LEU A 33 -10.20 1.69 6.98
C LEU A 33 -9.06 0.78 6.48
N GLN A 34 -8.59 0.99 5.24
CA GLN A 34 -7.36 0.38 4.74
C GLN A 34 -6.10 1.15 5.16
N LEU A 35 -4.94 0.63 4.74
CA LEU A 35 -3.65 1.26 5.03
C LEU A 35 -3.65 2.72 4.54
N PRO A 36 -3.16 3.66 5.37
CA PRO A 36 -3.02 5.05 4.96
C PRO A 36 -1.97 5.17 3.85
N PRO A 37 -1.98 6.29 3.09
CA PRO A 37 -0.93 6.55 2.12
C PRO A 37 0.45 6.61 2.80
N VAL A 38 1.48 6.14 2.11
CA VAL A 38 2.81 5.96 2.71
C VAL A 38 3.39 7.30 3.18
N ARG A 39 3.77 7.38 4.46
CA ARG A 39 4.34 8.59 5.11
C ARG A 39 3.42 9.82 5.00
N GLN A 40 2.12 9.61 4.83
CA GLN A 40 1.13 10.67 4.70
C GLN A 40 -0.08 10.37 5.58
N LEU A 41 -0.86 11.41 5.86
CA LEU A 41 -2.12 11.26 6.58
C LEU A 41 -3.20 10.73 5.63
N SER A 42 -4.24 10.13 6.21
CA SER A 42 -5.38 9.67 5.43
C SER A 42 -6.04 10.87 4.73
N PRO A 43 -6.53 10.71 3.48
CA PRO A 43 -7.00 11.84 2.67
C PRO A 43 -8.24 12.57 3.24
N PHE A 44 -8.95 11.93 4.17
CA PHE A 44 -10.14 12.46 4.85
C PHE A 44 -9.83 13.08 6.22
N GLU A 45 -8.58 13.01 6.69
CA GLU A 45 -8.16 13.74 7.89
C GLU A 45 -8.09 15.24 7.62
N ASN A 46 -8.44 16.04 8.64
CA ASN A 46 -8.34 17.48 8.50
C ASN A 46 -6.87 17.91 8.36
N LEU A 47 -6.59 18.73 7.36
CA LEU A 47 -5.27 19.33 7.18
C LEU A 47 -4.97 20.29 8.33
N LYS A 48 -3.74 20.23 8.86
CA LYS A 48 -3.26 21.21 9.84
C LYS A 48 -3.03 22.55 9.15
N SER A 49 -3.21 23.66 9.86
CA SER A 49 -3.01 25.01 9.29
C SER A 49 -1.62 25.20 8.67
N CYS A 50 -0.57 24.57 9.22
CA CYS A 50 0.77 24.61 8.65
C CYS A 50 0.88 23.89 7.30
N ASP A 51 0.16 22.77 7.12
CA ASP A 51 0.15 22.01 5.87
C ASP A 51 -0.67 22.74 4.81
N VAL A 52 -1.81 23.33 5.23
CA VAL A 52 -2.59 24.23 4.39
C VAL A 52 -1.72 25.38 3.92
N LEU A 53 -0.98 26.07 4.78
CA LEU A 53 -0.12 27.18 4.36
C LEU A 53 0.96 26.73 3.37
N LYS A 54 1.62 25.59 3.63
CA LYS A 54 2.68 25.05 2.77
C LYS A 54 2.19 24.63 1.38
N CYS A 55 1.05 23.96 1.29
CA CYS A 55 0.50 23.48 0.00
C CYS A 55 -0.34 24.56 -0.70
N LEU A 56 -0.98 25.39 0.12
CA LEU A 56 -1.83 26.57 -0.09
C LEU A 56 -1.27 27.84 -0.67
N GLY A 57 -0.28 28.36 0.05
CA GLY A 57 -0.19 29.78 0.33
C GLY A 57 -1.37 30.38 1.11
N SER A 58 -2.27 29.58 1.69
CA SER A 58 -3.53 30.06 2.32
C SER A 58 -3.57 29.82 3.84
N LEU A 59 -4.36 30.62 4.55
CA LEU A 59 -4.64 30.44 5.99
C LEU A 59 -5.66 29.33 6.26
N SER A 60 -6.48 28.99 5.27
CA SER A 60 -7.50 27.94 5.36
C SER A 60 -7.71 27.23 4.02
N ALA A 61 -8.25 26.03 4.09
CA ALA A 61 -8.65 25.24 2.94
C ALA A 61 -10.08 24.75 3.15
N PRO A 62 -10.96 24.82 2.13
CA PRO A 62 -12.28 24.20 2.21
C PRO A 62 -12.14 22.68 2.32
N ASN A 63 -13.01 22.05 3.14
CA ASN A 63 -13.09 20.60 3.21
C ASN A 63 -13.93 20.08 2.04
N LEU A 64 -13.27 19.77 0.92
CA LEU A 64 -13.93 19.36 -0.32
C LEU A 64 -14.78 18.09 -0.15
N TRP A 65 -14.37 17.16 0.72
CA TRP A 65 -15.14 15.94 1.01
C TRP A 65 -16.53 16.25 1.55
N LYS A 66 -16.66 17.29 2.36
CA LYS A 66 -17.95 17.71 2.94
C LYS A 66 -18.74 18.62 2.01
N THR A 67 -18.08 19.41 1.18
CA THR A 67 -18.74 20.44 0.36
C THR A 67 -19.15 19.95 -1.03
N LEU A 68 -18.39 19.02 -1.63
CA LEU A 68 -18.57 18.62 -3.03
C LEU A 68 -18.96 17.14 -3.21
N PHE A 69 -18.68 16.27 -2.23
CA PHE A 69 -18.88 14.84 -2.38
C PHE A 69 -20.08 14.33 -1.57
N CYS A 70 -20.86 13.45 -2.19
CA CYS A 70 -21.82 12.59 -1.50
C CYS A 70 -21.15 11.25 -1.16
N TYR A 71 -21.53 10.65 -0.03
CA TYR A 71 -21.00 9.38 0.44
C TYR A 71 -22.09 8.31 0.42
N GLU A 72 -21.76 7.15 -0.14
CA GLU A 72 -22.60 5.96 -0.13
C GLU A 72 -21.73 4.75 0.27
N GLU A 73 -22.22 3.92 1.19
CA GLU A 73 -21.50 2.76 1.70
C GLU A 73 -22.01 1.45 1.10
N LEU A 74 -21.09 0.63 0.57
CA LEU A 74 -21.39 -0.75 0.20
C LEU A 74 -21.27 -1.65 1.44
N THR A 75 -22.39 -2.27 1.82
CA THR A 75 -22.49 -3.08 3.05
C THR A 75 -22.37 -4.59 2.81
N VAL A 76 -22.41 -5.04 1.55
CA VAL A 76 -22.41 -6.47 1.19
C VAL A 76 -20.99 -6.96 0.91
N ASN A 77 -20.49 -7.86 1.76
CA ASN A 77 -19.20 -8.51 1.54
C ASN A 77 -19.31 -9.67 0.54
N MET A 78 -18.86 -9.43 -0.69
CA MET A 78 -18.89 -10.44 -1.75
C MET A 78 -17.70 -11.41 -1.72
N ARG A 79 -16.59 -11.04 -1.07
CA ARG A 79 -15.35 -11.84 -1.06
C ARG A 79 -15.45 -13.02 -0.11
N GLN A 80 -15.99 -12.81 1.09
CA GLN A 80 -16.19 -13.85 2.11
C GLN A 80 -17.64 -14.36 2.16
N LYS A 81 -18.43 -14.18 1.11
CA LYS A 81 -19.87 -14.50 1.09
C LYS A 81 -20.22 -15.95 1.48
N ASN A 82 -19.30 -16.89 1.26
CA ASN A 82 -19.49 -18.31 1.57
C ASN A 82 -18.98 -18.71 2.96
N ASP A 83 -18.36 -17.78 3.70
CA ASP A 83 -17.84 -17.99 5.05
C ASP A 83 -18.23 -16.81 5.93
N GLN A 84 -19.47 -16.87 6.44
CA GLN A 84 -20.05 -15.80 7.24
C GLN A 84 -19.24 -15.54 8.52
N LEU A 85 -18.76 -16.58 9.20
CA LEU A 85 -17.98 -16.45 10.43
C LEU A 85 -16.67 -15.68 10.16
N PHE A 86 -15.98 -16.00 9.08
CA PHE A 86 -14.77 -15.27 8.70
C PHE A 86 -15.07 -13.83 8.25
N GLY A 87 -16.15 -13.63 7.48
CA GLY A 87 -16.60 -12.29 7.08
C GLY A 87 -16.91 -11.38 8.28
N GLU A 88 -17.63 -11.90 9.28
CA GLU A 88 -17.94 -11.17 10.51
C GLU A 88 -16.68 -10.85 11.33
N MET A 89 -15.72 -11.78 11.38
CA MET A 89 -14.42 -11.56 12.02
C MET A 89 -13.65 -10.41 11.34
N LEU A 90 -13.57 -10.40 10.01
CA LEU A 90 -12.91 -9.33 9.26
C LEU A 90 -13.60 -7.97 9.45
N ASN A 91 -14.94 -7.94 9.51
CA ASN A 91 -15.69 -6.70 9.78
C ASN A 91 -15.34 -6.12 11.16
N ARG A 92 -15.16 -6.97 12.19
CA ARG A 92 -14.69 -6.53 13.51
C ARG A 92 -13.25 -6.01 13.45
N PHE A 93 -12.36 -6.73 12.77
CA PHE A 93 -10.95 -6.36 12.65
C PHE A 93 -10.75 -5.02 11.96
N ARG A 94 -11.54 -4.74 10.91
CA ARG A 94 -11.56 -3.46 10.20
C ARG A 94 -11.82 -2.28 11.15
N MET A 95 -12.60 -2.49 12.22
CA MET A 95 -12.91 -1.49 13.24
C MET A 95 -11.97 -1.54 14.46
N GLY A 96 -10.92 -2.37 14.42
CA GLY A 96 -10.00 -2.55 15.55
C GLY A 96 -10.57 -3.37 16.71
N VAL A 97 -11.66 -4.11 16.50
CA VAL A 97 -12.28 -4.97 17.52
C VAL A 97 -11.82 -6.41 17.32
N VAL A 98 -11.33 -7.04 18.40
CA VAL A 98 -10.92 -8.46 18.39
C VAL A 98 -11.50 -9.14 19.62
N THR A 99 -12.28 -10.21 19.42
CA THR A 99 -12.83 -11.00 20.53
C THR A 99 -11.89 -12.14 20.93
N ASN A 100 -12.14 -12.74 22.10
CA ASN A 100 -11.42 -13.95 22.53
C ASN A 100 -11.62 -15.11 21.54
N GLN A 101 -12.84 -15.26 21.00
CA GLN A 101 -13.13 -16.30 20.01
C GLN A 101 -12.36 -16.09 18.70
N ASP A 102 -12.24 -14.83 18.26
CA ASP A 102 -11.44 -14.47 17.08
C ASP A 102 -9.98 -14.87 17.28
N SER A 103 -9.43 -14.50 18.44
CA SER A 103 -8.05 -14.83 18.81
C SER A 103 -7.81 -16.34 18.84
N CYS A 104 -8.67 -17.12 19.50
CA CYS A 104 -8.57 -18.58 19.53
C CYS A 104 -8.62 -19.18 18.11
N THR A 105 -9.49 -18.67 17.25
CA THR A 105 -9.61 -19.12 15.86
C THR A 105 -8.31 -18.86 15.07
N LEU A 106 -7.71 -17.68 15.22
CA LEU A 106 -6.44 -17.34 14.59
C LEU A 106 -5.28 -18.17 15.16
N PHE A 107 -5.21 -18.36 16.48
CA PHE A 107 -4.17 -19.16 17.12
C PHE A 107 -4.15 -20.62 16.65
N ASN A 108 -5.33 -21.18 16.34
CA ASN A 108 -5.43 -22.53 15.76
C ASN A 108 -4.84 -22.65 14.35
N ARG A 109 -4.60 -21.52 13.67
CA ARG A 109 -3.99 -21.45 12.33
C ARG A 109 -2.49 -21.12 12.36
N LEU A 110 -1.89 -20.95 13.54
CA LEU A 110 -0.45 -20.72 13.64
C LEU A 110 0.35 -21.92 13.18
N LEU A 111 1.37 -21.65 12.36
CA LEU A 111 2.37 -22.65 12.00
C LEU A 111 3.21 -23.01 13.23
N LYS A 112 3.21 -24.30 13.57
CA LYS A 112 4.00 -24.84 14.67
C LYS A 112 5.40 -25.15 14.16
N LEU A 113 6.30 -24.19 14.35
CA LEU A 113 7.72 -24.34 14.00
C LEU A 113 8.48 -24.97 15.15
N THR A 114 9.38 -25.91 14.85
CA THR A 114 10.19 -26.63 15.85
C THR A 114 11.59 -26.04 16.02
N ALA A 115 12.13 -25.44 14.95
CA ALA A 115 13.42 -24.82 14.94
C ALA A 115 13.50 -23.58 15.84
N LYS A 116 14.65 -23.42 16.52
CA LYS A 116 14.91 -22.28 17.41
C LYS A 116 15.59 -21.10 16.71
N ASN A 117 16.40 -21.37 15.69
CA ASN A 117 17.10 -20.33 14.93
C ASN A 117 16.32 -19.92 13.67
N GLN A 118 16.59 -18.72 13.16
CA GLN A 118 15.84 -18.13 12.05
C GLN A 118 16.00 -18.89 10.73
N ASN A 119 17.21 -19.36 10.42
CA ASN A 119 17.51 -20.04 9.16
C ASN A 119 16.77 -21.38 9.05
N ASP A 120 16.76 -22.16 10.12
CA ASP A 120 16.07 -23.45 10.12
C ASP A 120 14.55 -23.26 10.18
N ARG A 121 14.06 -22.22 10.86
CA ARG A 121 12.63 -21.84 10.78
C ARG A 121 12.22 -21.48 9.36
N LEU A 122 13.06 -20.77 8.61
CA LEU A 122 12.80 -20.46 7.21
C LEU A 122 12.73 -21.74 6.37
N LYS A 123 13.64 -22.70 6.56
CA LYS A 123 13.59 -24.00 5.87
C LYS A 123 12.31 -24.78 6.18
N GLU A 124 11.86 -24.79 7.44
CA GLU A 124 10.60 -25.42 7.84
C GLU A 124 9.41 -24.76 7.12
N ILE A 125 9.39 -23.42 7.06
CA ILE A 125 8.34 -22.66 6.37
C ILE A 125 8.35 -22.97 4.87
N ILE A 126 9.51 -22.99 4.21
CA ILE A 126 9.63 -23.33 2.78
C ILE A 126 9.13 -24.75 2.52
N SER A 127 9.54 -25.70 3.37
CA SER A 127 9.10 -27.10 3.27
C SER A 127 7.58 -27.22 3.39
N TYR A 128 6.98 -26.49 4.34
CA TYR A 128 5.53 -26.42 4.50
C TYR A 128 4.85 -25.80 3.27
N PHE A 129 5.36 -24.68 2.76
CA PHE A 129 4.77 -23.99 1.61
C PHE A 129 4.78 -24.83 0.33
N ARG A 130 5.82 -25.65 0.12
CA ARG A 130 5.89 -26.59 -1.01
C ARG A 130 4.83 -27.70 -0.98
N LEU A 131 4.19 -27.92 0.16
CA LEU A 131 3.08 -28.88 0.30
C LEU A 131 1.71 -28.22 0.03
N LEU A 132 1.66 -26.89 -0.09
CA LEU A 132 0.44 -26.16 -0.40
C LEU A 132 0.22 -26.13 -1.91
N SER A 133 -0.96 -25.64 -2.31
CA SER A 133 -1.30 -25.45 -3.71
C SER A 133 -0.42 -24.38 -4.36
N ASP A 134 -0.10 -24.54 -5.64
CA ASP A 134 0.79 -23.64 -6.39
C ASP A 134 0.25 -22.20 -6.50
N ASP A 135 -1.05 -21.99 -6.30
CA ASP A 135 -1.70 -20.67 -6.27
C ASP A 135 -1.64 -19.99 -4.89
N THR A 136 -0.99 -20.60 -3.91
CA THR A 136 -0.88 -20.04 -2.55
C THR A 136 0.04 -18.83 -2.53
N VAL A 137 -0.48 -17.70 -2.02
CA VAL A 137 0.29 -16.47 -1.82
C VAL A 137 0.66 -16.30 -0.35
N CYS A 138 1.90 -15.88 -0.08
CA CYS A 138 2.35 -15.48 1.25
C CYS A 138 2.45 -13.96 1.36
N LEU A 139 2.02 -13.40 2.49
CA LEU A 139 2.10 -11.96 2.78
C LEU A 139 3.09 -11.71 3.91
N PHE A 140 3.95 -10.70 3.72
CA PHE A 140 4.97 -10.31 4.70
C PHE A 140 4.85 -8.83 5.07
N PRO A 141 5.21 -8.46 6.31
CA PRO A 141 5.13 -7.07 6.75
C PRO A 141 6.23 -6.19 6.14
N THR A 142 7.35 -6.77 5.67
CA THR A 142 8.47 -6.01 5.09
C THR A 142 8.99 -6.65 3.81
N LYS A 143 9.56 -5.82 2.93
CA LYS A 143 10.26 -6.28 1.73
C LYS A 143 11.40 -7.24 2.04
N ASN A 144 12.19 -6.95 3.08
CA ASN A 144 13.32 -7.79 3.45
C ASN A 144 12.86 -9.24 3.77
N MET A 145 11.78 -9.40 4.54
CA MET A 145 11.22 -10.73 4.83
C MET A 145 10.69 -11.41 3.56
N CYS A 146 10.01 -10.66 2.69
CA CYS A 146 9.55 -11.15 1.39
C CYS A 146 10.73 -11.63 0.53
N ASN A 147 11.80 -10.85 0.45
CA ASN A 147 13.00 -11.18 -0.33
C ASN A 147 13.72 -12.41 0.21
N GLN A 148 13.84 -12.54 1.54
CA GLN A 148 14.43 -13.73 2.17
C GLN A 148 13.62 -14.98 1.84
N PHE A 149 12.29 -14.90 1.95
CA PHE A 149 11.40 -16.01 1.62
C PHE A 149 11.46 -16.36 0.12
N ASN A 150 11.31 -15.38 -0.77
CA ASN A 150 11.32 -15.61 -2.21
C ASN A 150 12.66 -16.18 -2.69
N THR A 151 13.78 -15.67 -2.18
CA THR A 151 15.12 -16.21 -2.47
C THR A 151 15.25 -17.65 -2.02
N ALA A 152 14.81 -17.96 -0.79
CA ALA A 152 14.86 -19.33 -0.27
C ALA A 152 13.92 -20.28 -1.01
N MET A 153 12.75 -19.80 -1.44
CA MET A 153 11.79 -20.57 -2.22
C MET A 153 12.36 -20.88 -3.60
N LEU A 154 12.90 -19.88 -4.31
CA LEU A 154 13.54 -20.03 -5.61
C LEU A 154 14.73 -20.99 -5.55
N ALA A 155 15.60 -20.86 -4.55
CA ALA A 155 16.74 -21.76 -4.34
C ALA A 155 16.32 -23.21 -4.03
N SER A 156 15.08 -23.42 -3.59
CA SER A 156 14.54 -24.76 -3.36
C SER A 156 13.96 -25.42 -4.63
N MET A 157 13.74 -24.65 -5.69
CA MET A 157 13.23 -25.16 -6.97
C MET A 157 14.35 -25.88 -7.73
N GLU A 158 13.97 -26.92 -8.48
CA GLU A 158 14.93 -27.74 -9.26
C GLU A 158 15.22 -27.16 -10.65
N GLN A 159 14.56 -26.05 -11.02
CA GLN A 159 14.64 -25.44 -12.33
C GLN A 159 15.91 -24.56 -12.45
N PRO A 160 16.47 -24.40 -13.66
CA PRO A 160 17.60 -23.52 -13.86
C PRO A 160 17.22 -22.06 -13.58
N GLU A 161 18.03 -21.38 -12.77
CA GLU A 161 17.87 -19.96 -12.48
C GLU A 161 18.24 -19.11 -13.71
N MET A 162 17.31 -18.27 -14.17
CA MET A 162 17.58 -17.25 -15.17
C MET A 162 17.73 -15.89 -14.49
N LYS A 163 18.92 -15.29 -14.61
CA LYS A 163 19.18 -13.94 -14.09
C LYS A 163 18.88 -12.90 -15.15
N LEU A 164 17.98 -11.98 -14.82
CA LEU A 164 17.65 -10.81 -15.63
C LEU A 164 18.21 -9.57 -14.91
N ASN A 165 19.26 -8.98 -15.48
CA ASN A 165 19.89 -7.79 -14.91
C ASN A 165 19.28 -6.54 -15.56
N SER A 166 18.77 -5.61 -14.74
CA SER A 166 18.42 -4.28 -15.20
C SER A 166 19.68 -3.45 -15.49
N ILE A 167 19.58 -2.51 -16.42
CA ILE A 167 20.60 -1.50 -16.67
C ILE A 167 19.95 -0.16 -16.39
N ASP A 168 20.39 0.49 -15.31
CA ASP A 168 19.88 1.81 -14.93
C ASP A 168 20.71 2.89 -15.65
N GLU A 169 20.05 3.67 -16.51
CA GLU A 169 20.64 4.81 -17.19
C GLU A 169 20.09 6.12 -16.64
N ILE A 170 20.99 7.05 -16.34
CA ILE A 170 20.63 8.39 -15.87
C ILE A 170 20.61 9.34 -17.06
N ASP A 171 19.41 9.74 -17.47
CA ASP A 171 19.20 10.78 -18.49
C ASP A 171 19.18 12.17 -17.85
N CYS A 172 20.37 12.79 -17.76
CA CYS A 172 20.51 14.15 -17.25
C CYS A 172 21.67 14.93 -17.89
N PRO A 173 21.63 16.27 -17.81
CA PRO A 173 22.76 17.12 -18.18
C PRO A 173 24.05 16.71 -17.47
N ARG A 174 25.19 16.76 -18.18
CA ARG A 174 26.50 16.30 -17.68
C ARG A 174 26.89 16.85 -16.32
N TYR A 175 26.49 18.08 -16.00
CA TYR A 175 26.82 18.73 -14.72
C TYR A 175 26.03 18.16 -13.53
N LEU A 176 24.88 17.51 -13.75
CA LEU A 176 24.09 16.82 -12.72
C LEU A 176 24.47 15.35 -12.55
N LYS A 177 25.08 14.75 -13.58
CA LYS A 177 25.38 13.31 -13.63
C LYS A 177 26.11 12.78 -12.40
N LYS A 178 27.08 13.53 -11.84
CA LYS A 178 27.78 13.11 -10.61
C LYS A 178 26.83 13.05 -9.41
N ARG A 179 26.04 14.10 -9.19
CA ARG A 179 25.09 14.19 -8.08
C ARG A 179 23.99 13.14 -8.18
N GLU A 180 23.48 12.91 -9.39
CA GLU A 180 22.42 11.92 -9.60
C GLU A 180 22.92 10.49 -9.39
N ASN A 181 24.14 10.17 -9.82
CA ASN A 181 24.78 8.89 -9.50
C ASN A 181 24.96 8.68 -7.98
N GLU A 182 25.29 9.73 -7.22
CA GLU A 182 25.42 9.64 -5.76
C GLU A 182 24.06 9.42 -5.07
N VAL A 183 22.98 9.98 -5.62
CA VAL A 183 21.60 9.74 -5.12
C VAL A 183 21.14 8.32 -5.46
N LEU A 184 21.39 7.85 -6.69
CA LEU A 184 21.03 6.50 -7.12
C LEU A 184 21.65 5.44 -6.19
N LYS A 185 22.96 5.53 -5.94
CA LYS A 185 23.67 4.62 -5.02
C LYS A 185 23.10 4.61 -3.61
N LYS A 186 22.69 5.76 -3.09
CA LYS A 186 22.07 5.84 -1.75
C LYS A 186 20.70 5.16 -1.70
N ASN A 187 19.94 5.18 -2.79
CA ASN A 187 18.62 4.57 -2.85
C ASN A 187 18.69 3.05 -3.06
N GLU A 188 19.69 2.54 -3.78
CA GLU A 188 19.93 1.08 -3.93
C GLU A 188 20.16 0.39 -2.58
N ASP A 189 20.85 1.07 -1.66
CA ASP A 189 21.16 0.54 -0.32
C ASP A 189 20.00 0.72 0.69
N ASP A 190 18.98 1.54 0.38
CA ASP A 190 17.89 1.86 1.32
C ASP A 190 16.73 0.85 1.27
N SER A 191 16.89 -0.23 2.03
CA SER A 191 15.85 -1.26 2.23
C SER A 191 14.62 -0.79 3.03
N SER A 192 14.61 0.44 3.55
CA SER A 192 13.49 1.01 4.32
C SER A 192 12.42 1.67 3.44
N LEU A 193 12.70 1.83 2.14
CA LEU A 193 11.75 2.41 1.19
C LEU A 193 10.67 1.39 0.83
N THR A 194 9.41 1.80 0.96
CA THR A 194 8.26 1.04 0.46
C THR A 194 8.30 0.97 -1.06
N ALA A 195 7.71 -0.07 -1.66
CA ALA A 195 7.56 -0.11 -3.11
C ALA A 195 6.37 0.80 -3.40
N GLY A 196 6.65 1.98 -3.94
CA GLY A 196 5.69 3.00 -4.29
C GLY A 196 6.39 4.02 -5.16
#